data_AF-A0A3Q1GWX9-F1
#
_entry.id   AF-A0A3Q1GWX9-F1
#
_cell.length_a   1.000
_cell.length_b   1.000
_cell.length_c   1.000
_cell.angle_alpha   90.00
_cell.angle_beta   90.00
_cell.angle_gamma   90.00
#
_symmetry.space_group_name_H-M   'P 1'
#
loop_
_entity.id
_entity.type
_entity.pdbx_description
1 polymer ?
#
loop_
_entity_poly.entity_id
_entity_poly.type
_entity_poly.pdbx_seq_one_letter_code
_entity_poly.pdbx_strand_id
1 'polypeptide(L)'
;GSPPRRVSQTTPGPTSSNSTVRLIGSTSRCSGRVEIFRNGQWGTVCDDFWSLNNAQVVCQQVGCGRATRALRWAYFGPGSGPIWLDNVQCSGNELSITDCVHGGLGSHNCRHDEDAGVICQGKCIFLF
;
A
#
# COMPACT_ATOMS: atom_id res chain seq x y z
N GLY A 1 19.41 -45.38 13.14
CA GLY A 1 18.87 -44.27 12.34
C GLY A 1 17.54 -43.85 12.90
N SER A 2 17.38 -42.57 13.24
CA SER A 2 16.09 -42.00 13.67
C SER A 2 15.10 -41.93 12.49
N PRO A 3 13.82 -41.71 12.77
CA PRO A 3 13.31 -40.39 12.43
C PRO A 3 12.70 -39.66 13.64
N PRO A 4 12.77 -38.32 13.66
CA PRO A 4 12.31 -37.51 14.78
C PRO A 4 10.78 -37.36 14.82
N ARG A 5 10.28 -37.16 16.04
CA ARG A 5 8.88 -36.86 16.40
C ARG A 5 8.43 -35.58 15.68
N ARG A 6 7.36 -35.65 14.88
CA ARG A 6 6.77 -34.51 14.17
C ARG A 6 6.31 -33.45 15.19
N VAL A 7 6.97 -32.29 15.18
CA VAL A 7 6.50 -31.08 15.86
C VAL A 7 5.17 -30.69 15.21
N SER A 8 4.11 -30.62 16.01
CA SER A 8 2.83 -30.07 15.58
C SER A 8 3.06 -28.58 15.35
N GLN A 9 3.24 -28.18 14.09
CA GLN A 9 3.25 -26.79 13.70
C GLN A 9 1.83 -26.27 13.88
N THR A 10 1.57 -25.68 15.04
CA THR A 10 0.46 -24.75 15.22
C THR A 10 0.72 -23.59 14.27
N THR A 11 0.17 -23.69 13.07
CA THR A 11 0.07 -22.57 12.13
C THR A 11 -0.78 -21.51 12.83
N PRO A 12 -0.29 -20.29 13.11
CA PRO A 12 -1.21 -19.17 13.18
C PRO A 12 -1.83 -19.09 11.78
N GLY A 13 -3.16 -19.12 11.70
CA GLY A 13 -3.90 -18.92 10.45
C GLY A 13 -3.47 -17.64 9.73
N PRO A 14 -3.99 -17.36 8.52
CA PRO A 14 -3.64 -16.13 7.82
C PRO A 14 -3.92 -14.98 8.79
N THR A 15 -2.85 -14.33 9.23
CA THR A 15 -2.96 -13.17 10.10
C THR A 15 -3.93 -12.24 9.40
N SER A 16 -4.98 -11.84 10.09
CA SER A 16 -5.69 -10.62 9.72
C SER A 16 -4.64 -9.53 9.84
N SER A 17 -3.90 -9.31 8.77
CA SER A 17 -3.07 -8.14 8.61
C SER A 17 -4.06 -7.00 8.69
N ASN A 18 -4.10 -6.33 9.84
CA ASN A 18 -4.57 -4.96 9.92
C ASN A 18 -3.61 -4.18 9.02
N SER A 19 -3.85 -4.26 7.70
CA SER A 19 -3.11 -3.53 6.72
C SER A 19 -3.33 -2.07 7.07
N THR A 20 -2.26 -1.41 7.47
CA THR A 20 -2.24 0.03 7.71
C THR A 20 -2.44 0.81 6.42
N VAL A 21 -2.62 0.13 5.27
CA VAL A 21 -2.86 0.72 3.96
C VAL A 21 -4.15 0.17 3.34
N ARG A 22 -4.95 1.06 2.74
CA ARG A 22 -6.14 0.71 1.94
C ARG A 22 -6.16 1.46 0.60
N LEU A 23 -6.93 0.93 -0.34
CA LEU A 23 -7.17 1.54 -1.66
C LEU A 23 -8.65 1.96 -1.77
N ILE A 24 -8.90 3.23 -2.10
CA ILE A 24 -10.26 3.82 -2.17
C ILE A 24 -10.50 4.50 -3.52
N GLY A 25 -11.76 4.62 -3.95
CA GLY A 25 -12.14 5.35 -5.18
C GLY A 25 -12.21 4.47 -6.43
N SER A 26 -12.28 3.14 -6.26
CA SER A 26 -12.46 2.16 -7.32
C SER A 26 -13.41 1.05 -6.87
N THR A 27 -14.01 0.34 -7.83
CA THR A 27 -14.79 -0.87 -7.58
C THR A 27 -13.92 -2.11 -7.35
N SER A 28 -12.63 -2.05 -7.70
CA SER A 28 -11.67 -3.13 -7.48
C SER A 28 -10.90 -2.92 -6.18
N ARG A 29 -10.74 -3.99 -5.38
CA ARG A 29 -9.87 -3.99 -4.19
C ARG A 29 -8.38 -3.77 -4.50
N CYS A 30 -8.00 -3.82 -5.77
CA CYS A 30 -6.62 -3.76 -6.24
C CYS A 30 -6.32 -2.50 -7.07
N SER A 31 -7.17 -1.49 -6.97
CA SER A 31 -6.88 -0.15 -7.48
C SER A 31 -7.54 0.90 -6.61
N GLY A 32 -6.95 2.10 -6.58
CA GLY A 32 -7.49 3.22 -5.81
C GLY A 32 -6.43 4.21 -5.35
N ARG A 33 -6.89 5.31 -4.75
CA ARG A 33 -6.09 6.24 -3.96
C ARG A 33 -5.51 5.50 -2.77
N VAL A 34 -4.24 5.74 -2.47
CA VAL A 34 -3.54 5.12 -1.35
C VAL A 34 -3.83 5.90 -0.08
N GLU A 35 -4.36 5.21 0.93
CA GLU A 35 -4.58 5.80 2.25
C GLU A 35 -3.90 4.96 3.34
N ILE A 36 -3.29 5.64 4.31
CA ILE A 36 -2.54 5.06 5.42
C ILE A 36 -3.27 5.36 6.73
N PHE A 37 -3.44 4.34 7.57
CA PHE A 37 -3.99 4.47 8.91
C PHE A 37 -2.87 4.69 9.93
N ARG A 38 -2.91 5.84 10.61
CA ARG A 38 -1.96 6.18 11.65
C ARG A 38 -2.59 7.08 12.70
N ASN A 39 -2.23 6.87 13.97
CA ASN A 39 -2.72 7.66 15.09
C ASN A 39 -4.27 7.78 15.15
N GLY A 40 -4.97 6.70 14.79
CA GLY A 40 -6.44 6.67 14.79
C GLY A 40 -7.11 7.31 13.57
N GLN A 41 -6.36 7.79 12.58
CA GLN A 41 -6.90 8.51 11.43
C GLN A 41 -6.33 8.00 10.10
N TRP A 42 -7.19 7.97 9.08
CA TRP A 42 -6.80 7.74 7.69
C TRP A 42 -6.28 9.04 7.06
N GLY A 43 -5.20 8.94 6.30
CA GLY A 43 -4.65 10.04 5.53
C GLY A 43 -4.04 9.55 4.22
N THR A 44 -3.73 10.47 3.32
CA THR A 44 -3.33 10.17 1.94
C THR A 44 -1.80 10.21 1.75
N VAL A 45 -1.36 9.98 0.52
CA VAL A 45 0.05 10.05 0.11
C VAL A 45 0.14 11.04 -1.05
N CYS A 46 1.06 12.00 -1.00
CA CYS A 46 1.31 12.92 -2.09
C CYS A 46 1.99 12.22 -3.28
N ASP A 47 1.71 12.70 -4.49
CA ASP A 47 2.22 12.14 -5.73
C ASP A 47 3.61 12.63 -6.16
N ASP A 48 4.24 13.51 -5.38
CA ASP A 48 5.62 13.94 -5.63
C ASP A 48 6.60 12.76 -5.51
N PHE A 49 7.42 12.60 -6.56
CA PHE A 49 8.27 11.42 -6.82
C PHE A 49 7.52 10.08 -6.91
N TRP A 50 6.19 10.09 -7.05
CA TRP A 50 5.40 8.87 -7.12
C TRP A 50 5.69 8.07 -8.39
N SER A 51 6.27 6.89 -8.18
CA SER A 51 6.82 6.02 -9.22
C SER A 51 6.22 4.62 -9.17
N LEU A 52 6.54 3.81 -10.19
CA LEU A 52 6.10 2.42 -10.25
C LEU A 52 6.68 1.59 -9.09
N ASN A 53 7.84 1.94 -8.55
CA ASN A 53 8.41 1.26 -7.39
C ASN A 53 7.60 1.54 -6.11
N ASN A 54 7.10 2.78 -5.94
CA ASN A 54 6.19 3.09 -4.84
C ASN A 54 4.89 2.28 -4.96
N ALA A 55 4.32 2.26 -6.17
CA ALA A 55 3.14 1.46 -6.44
C ALA A 55 3.39 -0.04 -6.21
N GLN A 56 4.59 -0.54 -6.52
CA GLN A 56 4.96 -1.95 -6.34
C GLN A 56 4.92 -2.36 -4.87
N VAL A 57 5.47 -1.54 -3.98
CA VAL A 57 5.41 -1.74 -2.53
C VAL A 57 3.96 -1.76 -2.04
N VAL A 58 3.15 -0.76 -2.44
CA VAL A 58 1.72 -0.71 -2.07
C VAL A 58 0.98 -1.96 -2.54
N CYS A 59 1.17 -2.38 -3.80
CA CYS A 59 0.50 -3.53 -4.36
C CYS A 59 0.89 -4.86 -3.69
N GLN A 60 2.14 -4.99 -3.23
CA GLN A 60 2.57 -6.13 -2.41
C GLN A 60 1.96 -6.07 -1.02
N GLN A 61 2.03 -4.90 -0.37
CA GLN A 61 1.53 -4.65 0.99
C GLN A 61 0.04 -4.98 1.13
N VAL A 62 -0.78 -4.62 0.13
CA VAL A 62 -2.23 -4.92 0.09
C VAL A 62 -2.57 -6.28 -0.54
N GLY A 63 -1.57 -7.10 -0.87
CA GLY A 63 -1.76 -8.47 -1.37
C GLY A 63 -2.33 -8.56 -2.79
N CYS A 64 -2.17 -7.53 -3.60
CA CYS A 64 -2.70 -7.42 -4.97
C CYS A 64 -1.70 -7.74 -6.09
N GLY A 65 -0.48 -8.15 -5.73
CA GLY A 65 0.51 -8.62 -6.69
C GLY A 65 1.40 -7.51 -7.23
N ARG A 66 1.66 -7.51 -8.54
CA ARG A 66 2.53 -6.51 -9.19
C ARG A 66 1.79 -5.20 -9.44
N ALA A 67 2.50 -4.09 -9.33
CA ALA A 67 2.00 -2.81 -9.80
C ALA A 67 1.99 -2.77 -11.33
N THR A 68 0.92 -2.17 -11.87
CA THR A 68 0.78 -1.91 -13.31
C THR A 68 0.85 -0.42 -13.60
N ARG A 69 0.32 0.42 -12.69
CA ARG A 69 0.33 1.88 -12.83
C ARG A 69 0.53 2.56 -11.48
N ALA A 70 1.35 3.61 -11.48
CA ALA A 70 1.40 4.63 -10.45
C ALA A 70 0.62 5.85 -10.99
N LEU A 71 -0.40 6.30 -10.24
CA LEU A 71 -1.29 7.37 -10.66
C LEU A 71 -1.08 8.61 -9.78
N ARG A 72 -1.19 9.77 -10.41
CA ARG A 72 -0.95 11.10 -9.84
C ARG A 72 -2.22 11.95 -10.01
N TRP A 73 -2.21 13.16 -9.48
CA TRP A 73 -3.23 14.19 -9.62
C TRP A 73 -4.62 13.75 -9.20
N ALA A 74 -4.71 13.07 -8.05
CA ALA A 74 -5.97 12.63 -7.47
C ALA A 74 -6.88 11.86 -8.45
N TYR A 75 -6.30 10.98 -9.28
CA TYR A 75 -7.02 10.25 -10.33
C TYR A 75 -8.28 9.51 -9.81
N PHE A 76 -8.22 8.98 -8.59
CA PHE A 76 -9.34 8.29 -7.92
C PHE A 76 -10.18 9.24 -7.04
N GLY A 77 -10.11 10.53 -7.33
CA GLY A 77 -10.65 11.61 -6.53
C GLY A 77 -9.72 12.01 -5.37
N PRO A 78 -9.85 13.25 -4.87
CA PRO A 78 -9.13 13.71 -3.69
C PRO A 78 -9.61 12.96 -2.44
N GLY A 79 -8.71 12.76 -1.50
CA GLY A 79 -9.02 12.31 -0.16
C GLY A 79 -9.41 13.45 0.75
N SER A 80 -9.38 13.15 2.05
CA SER A 80 -9.67 14.09 3.11
C SER A 80 -8.83 13.74 4.33
N GLY A 81 -8.49 14.75 5.14
CA GLY A 81 -7.71 14.55 6.36
C GLY A 81 -6.23 14.89 6.14
N PRO A 82 -5.30 14.27 6.90
CA PRO A 82 -3.88 14.54 6.75
C PRO A 82 -3.31 13.89 5.49
N ILE A 83 -2.23 14.47 4.96
CA ILE A 83 -1.36 13.80 3.99
C ILE A 83 -0.18 13.24 4.80
N TRP A 84 -0.08 11.91 4.88
CA TRP A 84 0.88 11.26 5.78
C TRP A 84 2.28 11.14 5.21
N LEU A 85 2.41 11.04 3.89
CA LEU A 85 3.67 10.82 3.21
C LEU A 85 3.78 11.73 1.99
N ASP A 86 5.00 12.16 1.74
CA ASP A 86 5.40 12.99 0.61
C ASP A 86 6.85 12.68 0.22
N ASN A 87 7.20 12.92 -1.04
CA ASN A 87 8.50 12.65 -1.65
C ASN A 87 8.95 11.20 -1.46
N VAL A 88 8.00 10.26 -1.56
CA VAL A 88 8.24 8.84 -1.26
C VAL A 88 9.06 8.22 -2.37
N GLN A 89 10.18 7.59 -2.02
CA GLN A 89 11.11 6.97 -2.95
C GLN A 89 11.44 5.56 -2.48
N CYS A 90 10.73 4.58 -3.06
CA CYS A 90 10.94 3.16 -2.81
C CYS A 90 11.93 2.56 -3.81
N SER A 91 12.69 1.57 -3.35
CA SER A 91 13.43 0.63 -4.20
C SER A 91 12.51 -0.39 -4.87
N GLY A 92 11.33 -0.65 -4.28
CA GLY A 92 10.32 -1.57 -4.80
C GLY A 92 10.25 -2.92 -4.07
N ASN A 93 11.06 -3.11 -3.03
CA ASN A 93 11.19 -4.35 -2.27
C ASN A 93 10.85 -4.19 -0.78
N GLU A 94 10.48 -2.98 -0.36
CA GLU A 94 10.05 -2.67 0.99
C GLU A 94 8.75 -3.41 1.34
N LEU A 95 8.57 -3.74 2.61
CA LEU A 95 7.36 -4.44 3.08
C LEU A 95 6.17 -3.49 3.28
N SER A 96 6.46 -2.22 3.60
CA SER A 96 5.48 -1.16 3.75
C SER A 96 5.92 0.11 3.04
N ILE A 97 4.95 0.86 2.51
CA ILE A 97 5.19 2.18 1.90
C ILE A 97 5.81 3.18 2.90
N THR A 98 5.60 2.96 4.19
CA THR A 98 6.20 3.76 5.29
C THR A 98 7.66 3.41 5.57
N ASP A 99 8.19 2.35 4.98
CA ASP A 99 9.60 1.94 5.16
C ASP A 99 10.49 2.50 4.04
N CYS A 100 9.89 3.08 3.00
CA CYS A 100 10.62 3.74 1.92
C CYS A 100 11.25 5.06 2.40
N VAL A 101 12.21 5.58 1.63
CA VAL A 101 12.73 6.94 1.88
C VAL A 101 11.60 7.94 1.66
N HIS A 102 11.37 8.85 2.60
CA HIS A 102 10.37 9.91 2.51
C HIS A 102 10.78 11.11 3.38
N GLY A 103 10.15 12.28 3.16
CA GLY A 103 10.50 13.55 3.83
C GLY A 103 10.12 13.65 5.32
N GLY A 104 9.88 12.53 6.01
CA GLY A 104 9.20 12.49 7.31
C GLY A 104 7.68 12.36 7.20
N LEU A 105 7.02 12.08 8.32
CA LEU A 105 5.58 11.77 8.35
C LEU A 105 4.77 13.03 8.66
N GLY A 106 3.72 13.27 7.87
CA GLY A 106 2.92 14.50 7.97
C GLY A 106 3.66 15.76 7.52
N SER A 107 4.89 15.63 7.03
CA SER A 107 5.69 16.73 6.47
C SER A 107 5.51 16.72 4.96
N HIS A 108 4.72 17.66 4.45
CA HIS A 108 4.43 17.79 3.02
C HIS A 108 4.13 19.25 2.67
N ASN A 109 4.27 19.59 1.39
CA ASN A 109 3.79 20.86 0.82
C ASN A 109 2.59 20.66 -0.14
N CYS A 110 2.08 19.44 -0.23
CA CYS A 110 1.03 19.07 -1.16
C CYS A 110 -0.39 19.40 -0.69
N ARG A 111 -1.32 19.36 -1.64
CA ARG A 111 -2.77 19.40 -1.45
C ARG A 111 -3.42 18.10 -1.93
N HIS A 112 -4.71 17.92 -1.66
CA HIS A 112 -5.41 16.67 -2.02
C HIS A 112 -5.68 16.49 -3.52
N ASP A 113 -5.49 17.52 -4.36
CA ASP A 113 -5.42 17.38 -5.81
C ASP A 113 -4.15 16.66 -6.28
N GLU A 114 -3.20 16.40 -5.37
CA GLU A 114 -1.95 15.66 -5.60
C GLU A 114 -1.95 14.29 -4.91
N ASP A 115 -3.12 13.77 -4.53
CA ASP A 115 -3.20 12.45 -3.89
C ASP A 115 -2.85 11.32 -4.87
N ALA A 116 -1.95 10.46 -4.43
CA ALA A 116 -1.41 9.36 -5.21
C ALA A 116 -2.33 8.13 -5.22
N GLY A 117 -2.31 7.42 -6.34
CA GLY A 117 -3.07 6.19 -6.54
C GLY A 117 -2.25 5.08 -7.19
N VAL A 118 -2.80 3.86 -7.16
CA VAL A 118 -2.20 2.69 -7.80
C VAL A 118 -3.23 1.88 -8.59
N ILE A 119 -2.76 1.18 -9.61
CA ILE A 119 -3.45 0.03 -10.19
C ILE A 119 -2.51 -1.17 -10.12
N CYS A 120 -2.94 -2.20 -9.41
CA CYS A 120 -2.25 -3.47 -9.33
C CYS A 120 -2.83 -4.45 -10.35
N GLN A 121 -2.08 -5.49 -10.69
CA GLN A 121 -2.56 -6.57 -11.54
C GLN A 121 -3.82 -7.24 -10.96
N GLY A 122 -3.90 -7.30 -9.62
CA GLY A 122 -4.93 -8.02 -8.92
C GLY A 122 -4.64 -9.52 -8.91
N LYS A 123 -4.77 -10.16 -7.75
CA LYS A 123 -4.80 -11.61 -7.71
C LYS A 123 -6.17 -12.04 -8.22
N CYS A 124 -6.21 -12.60 -9.43
CA CYS A 124 -7.32 -13.44 -9.85
C CYS A 124 -7.32 -14.65 -8.92
N ILE A 125 -8.18 -14.65 -7.90
CA ILE A 125 -8.46 -15.86 -7.14
C ILE A 125 -9.34 -16.67 -8.06
N PHE A 126 -8.78 -17.67 -8.73
CA PHE A 126 -9.58 -18.76 -9.27
C PHE A 126 -10.24 -19.42 -8.06
N LEU A 127 -11.51 -19.11 -7.82
CA LEU A 127 -12.35 -19.89 -6.93
C LEU A 127 -12.58 -21.22 -7.66
N PHE A 128 -11.94 -22.28 -7.18
CA PHE A 128 -12.19 -23.66 -7.59
C PHE A 128 -13.34 -24.24 -6.77
#